data_AF-X6MPA9-F1
#
_entry.id   AF-X6MPA9-F1
#
_cell.length_a   1.000
_cell.length_b   1.000
_cell.length_c   1.000
_cell.angle_alpha   90.00
_cell.angle_beta   90.00
_cell.angle_gamma   90.00
#
_symmetry.space_group_name_H-M   'P 1'
#
loop_
_entity.id
_entity.type
_entity.pdbx_description
1 polymer ?
#
loop_
_entity_poly.entity_id
_entity_poly.type
_entity_poly.pdbx_seq_one_letter_code
_entity_poly.pdbx_strand_id
1 'polypeptide(L)'
;MNDDNKKVNNAHDTFFRQSLSHKQVAREFFEQHLPRYVLDVIDLNTLKPEKDTLSDPGVGGGAVDVLFSAKFNGQDGYLMLLTEHQTTVDYFMALRLIKYKLMIWERYRAENPKSKKLPLIYAFVYYTGKQ
;
A
#
# COMPACT_ATOMS: atom_id res chain seq x y z
N MET A 1 4.92 -29.55 10.09
CA MET A 1 3.45 -29.52 10.17
C MET A 1 3.01 -28.14 9.70
N ASN A 2 3.04 -27.72 8.44
CA ASN A 2 2.92 -28.29 7.08
C ASN A 2 1.51 -28.12 6.47
N ASP A 3 1.42 -27.03 5.69
CA ASP A 3 0.63 -26.77 4.48
C ASP A 3 -0.83 -26.31 4.50
N ASP A 4 -1.65 -26.57 5.52
CA ASP A 4 -3.07 -26.14 5.45
C ASP A 4 -3.29 -24.64 5.74
N ASN A 5 -2.43 -24.02 6.55
CA ASN A 5 -2.57 -22.61 6.92
C ASN A 5 -2.08 -21.65 5.82
N LYS A 6 -1.36 -22.13 4.79
CA LYS A 6 -0.84 -21.28 3.70
C LYS A 6 -1.88 -21.02 2.60
N LYS A 7 -2.81 -21.96 2.39
CA LYS A 7 -3.83 -21.89 1.31
C LYS A 7 -4.98 -20.94 1.63
N VAL A 8 -5.41 -20.87 2.89
CA VAL A 8 -6.49 -19.95 3.32
C VAL A 8 -6.03 -18.49 3.31
N ASN A 9 -4.76 -18.26 3.67
CA ASN A 9 -4.17 -16.92 3.76
C ASN A 9 -4.09 -16.21 2.40
N ASN A 10 -3.76 -16.93 1.32
CA ASN A 10 -3.74 -16.34 -0.03
C ASN A 10 -5.11 -15.93 -0.55
N ALA A 11 -6.20 -16.59 -0.14
CA ALA A 11 -7.54 -16.31 -0.64
C ALA A 11 -8.08 -14.97 -0.10
N HIS A 12 -7.84 -14.67 1.17
CA HIS A 12 -8.23 -13.39 1.77
C HIS A 12 -7.43 -12.22 1.21
N ASP A 13 -6.10 -12.35 1.10
CA ASP A 13 -5.24 -11.33 0.50
C ASP A 13 -5.63 -11.07 -0.97
N THR A 14 -5.91 -12.14 -1.72
CA THR A 14 -6.35 -12.04 -3.12
C THR A 14 -7.72 -11.38 -3.24
N PHE A 15 -8.67 -11.78 -2.40
CA PHE A 15 -10.00 -11.16 -2.37
C PHE A 15 -9.92 -9.68 -1.99
N PHE A 16 -9.08 -9.32 -1.02
CA PHE A 16 -8.87 -7.94 -0.61
C PHE A 16 -8.26 -7.09 -1.74
N ARG A 17 -7.18 -7.57 -2.36
CA ARG A 17 -6.57 -6.91 -3.53
C ARG A 17 -7.56 -6.78 -4.69
N GLN A 18 -8.36 -7.82 -4.94
CA GLN A 18 -9.38 -7.80 -5.99
C GLN A 18 -10.52 -6.83 -5.66
N SER A 19 -10.94 -6.76 -4.40
CA SER A 19 -11.95 -5.80 -3.95
C SER A 19 -11.46 -4.36 -4.17
N LEU A 20 -10.24 -4.06 -3.74
CA LEU A 20 -9.61 -2.75 -3.91
C LEU A 20 -9.24 -2.40 -5.37
N SER A 21 -9.31 -3.35 -6.30
CA SER A 21 -9.20 -3.04 -7.74
C SER A 21 -10.42 -2.26 -8.26
N HIS A 22 -11.56 -2.35 -7.57
CA HIS A 22 -12.77 -1.58 -7.88
C HIS A 22 -12.67 -0.18 -7.27
N LYS A 23 -12.68 0.85 -8.13
CA LYS A 23 -12.48 2.24 -7.73
C LYS A 23 -13.39 2.70 -6.58
N GLN A 24 -14.67 2.35 -6.63
CA GLN A 24 -15.63 2.72 -5.60
C GLN A 24 -15.30 2.09 -4.25
N VAL A 25 -15.01 0.78 -4.24
CA VAL A 25 -14.63 0.03 -3.03
C VAL A 25 -13.35 0.61 -2.44
N ALA A 26 -12.35 0.90 -3.26
CA ALA A 26 -11.11 1.51 -2.80
C ALA A 26 -11.34 2.89 -2.18
N ARG A 27 -12.14 3.74 -2.84
CA ARG A 27 -12.48 5.07 -2.30
C ARG A 27 -13.15 4.95 -0.93
N GLU A 28 -14.22 4.15 -0.82
CA GLU A 28 -14.96 3.96 0.43
C GLU A 28 -14.05 3.41 1.54
N PHE A 29 -13.17 2.47 1.20
CA PHE A 29 -12.17 1.93 2.12
C PHE A 29 -11.24 3.04 2.67
N PHE A 30 -10.63 3.85 1.80
CA PHE A 30 -9.74 4.93 2.24
C PHE A 30 -10.49 6.04 2.98
N GLU A 31 -11.72 6.36 2.57
CA GLU A 31 -12.58 7.35 3.23
C GLU A 31 -12.91 6.95 4.67
N GLN A 32 -13.07 5.65 4.94
CA GLN A 32 -13.33 5.13 6.29
C GLN A 32 -12.08 4.99 7.17
N HIS A 33 -10.92 4.69 6.59
CA HIS A 33 -9.72 4.30 7.36
C HIS A 33 -8.64 5.37 7.44
N LEU A 34 -8.63 6.36 6.54
CA LEU A 34 -7.64 7.43 6.61
C LEU A 34 -8.01 8.44 7.69
N PRO A 35 -7.02 8.95 8.45
CA PRO A 35 -7.28 9.98 9.43
C PRO A 35 -7.66 11.29 8.73
N ARG A 36 -8.44 12.12 9.44
CA ARG A 36 -9.05 13.34 8.88
C ARG A 36 -8.04 14.28 8.19
N TYR A 37 -6.86 14.46 8.78
CA TYR A 37 -5.83 15.34 8.22
C TYR A 37 -5.29 14.87 6.85
N VAL A 38 -5.39 13.57 6.53
CA VAL A 38 -5.05 13.04 5.20
C VAL A 38 -6.22 13.24 4.25
N LEU A 39 -7.44 12.96 4.72
CA LEU A 39 -8.67 13.17 3.95
C LEU A 39 -8.85 14.64 3.51
N ASP A 40 -8.38 15.60 4.32
CA ASP A 40 -8.44 17.01 4.01
C ASP A 40 -7.50 17.43 2.85
N VAL A 41 -6.47 16.63 2.55
CA VAL A 41 -5.47 16.97 1.52
C VAL A 41 -5.52 16.06 0.29
N ILE A 42 -6.10 14.86 0.40
CA ILE A 42 -6.16 13.89 -0.71
C ILE A 42 -7.45 14.03 -1.53
N ASP A 43 -7.34 13.95 -2.85
CA ASP A 43 -8.49 13.80 -3.74
C ASP A 43 -8.71 12.33 -4.11
N LEU A 44 -9.61 11.65 -3.39
CA LEU A 44 -9.95 10.25 -3.63
C LEU A 44 -10.63 10.00 -4.99
N ASN A 45 -11.08 11.02 -5.71
CA ASN A 45 -11.61 10.84 -7.07
C ASN A 45 -10.50 10.57 -8.10
N THR A 46 -9.27 10.97 -7.79
CA THR A 46 -8.08 10.74 -8.63
C THR A 46 -7.41 9.41 -8.36
N LEU A 47 -7.95 8.63 -7.41
CA LEU A 47 -7.38 7.37 -6.96
C LEU A 47 -7.30 6.37 -8.11
N LYS A 48 -6.08 5.86 -8.36
CA LYS A 48 -5.77 4.93 -9.44
C LYS A 48 -4.87 3.81 -8.91
N PRO A 49 -5.26 2.53 -9.08
CA PRO A 49 -4.40 1.41 -8.71
C PRO A 49 -3.17 1.34 -9.61
N GLU A 50 -2.01 1.17 -9.01
CA GLU A 50 -0.74 0.94 -9.70
C GLU A 50 -0.60 -0.57 -9.98
N LYS A 51 -0.29 -0.94 -11.23
CA LYS A 51 -0.32 -2.33 -11.68
C LYS A 51 0.87 -3.18 -11.20
N ASP A 52 1.94 -2.54 -10.76
CA ASP A 52 3.17 -3.23 -10.37
C ASP A 52 3.17 -3.50 -8.87
N THR A 53 3.02 -4.77 -8.52
CA THR A 53 3.27 -5.26 -7.17
C THR A 53 4.74 -5.04 -6.84
N LEU A 54 5.03 -4.16 -5.88
CA LEU A 54 6.39 -3.98 -5.39
C LEU A 54 6.71 -5.09 -4.39
N SER A 55 7.55 -6.03 -4.78
CA SER A 55 8.05 -7.10 -3.91
C SER A 55 9.48 -6.80 -3.45
N ASP A 56 9.75 -6.86 -2.14
CA ASP A 56 11.13 -6.87 -1.62
C ASP A 56 11.67 -8.30 -1.73
N PRO A 57 12.72 -8.57 -2.53
CA PRO A 57 13.34 -9.90 -2.61
C PRO A 57 14.16 -10.27 -1.36
N GLY A 58 14.38 -9.33 -0.42
CA GLY A 58 15.08 -9.56 0.84
C GLY A 58 14.26 -10.25 1.93
N VAL A 59 14.95 -11.03 2.77
CA VAL A 59 14.47 -11.91 3.86
C VAL A 59 13.16 -11.43 4.50
N GLY A 60 12.06 -12.12 4.17
CA GLY A 60 10.76 -11.92 4.82
C GLY A 60 9.53 -11.97 3.91
N GLY A 61 9.68 -12.04 2.58
CA GLY A 61 8.58 -12.34 1.66
C GLY A 61 7.38 -11.39 1.71
N GLY A 62 7.57 -10.16 2.20
CA GLY A 62 6.54 -9.13 2.16
C GLY A 62 6.41 -8.55 0.75
N ALA A 63 5.19 -8.35 0.29
CA ALA A 63 4.89 -7.51 -0.86
C ALA A 63 4.12 -6.28 -0.38
N VAL A 64 4.26 -5.14 -1.09
CA VAL A 64 3.23 -4.10 -1.01
C VAL A 64 1.97 -4.72 -1.59
N ASP A 65 0.93 -4.81 -0.77
CA ASP A 65 -0.31 -5.45 -1.19
C ASP A 65 -1.07 -4.61 -2.21
N VAL A 66 -1.15 -3.30 -1.98
CA VAL A 66 -1.73 -2.36 -2.95
C VAL A 66 -1.05 -1.00 -2.89
N LEU A 67 -0.75 -0.45 -4.07
CA LEU A 67 -0.27 0.91 -4.25
C LEU A 67 -1.28 1.68 -5.11
N PHE A 68 -1.65 2.88 -4.66
CA PHE A 68 -2.50 3.79 -5.44
C PHE A 68 -1.77 5.10 -5.68
N SER A 69 -1.88 5.64 -6.89
CA SER A 69 -1.60 7.05 -7.15
C SER A 69 -2.85 7.88 -6.88
N ALA A 70 -2.64 9.08 -6.34
CA ALA A 70 -3.67 10.09 -6.11
C ALA A 70 -3.06 11.49 -6.08
N LYS A 71 -3.91 12.52 -6.16
CA LYS A 71 -3.51 13.90 -5.95
C LYS A 71 -3.62 14.27 -4.48
N PHE A 72 -2.58 14.90 -3.95
CA PHE A 72 -2.53 15.50 -2.61
C PHE A 72 -2.29 17.00 -2.77
N ASN A 73 -3.27 17.84 -2.43
CA ASN A 73 -3.25 19.29 -2.69
C ASN A 73 -2.83 19.62 -4.14
N GLY A 74 -3.35 18.84 -5.10
CA GLY A 74 -3.04 18.97 -6.53
C GLY A 74 -1.69 18.39 -6.98
N GLN A 75 -0.84 17.92 -6.07
CA GLN A 75 0.46 17.30 -6.38
C GLN A 75 0.34 15.78 -6.48
N ASP A 76 1.21 15.15 -7.28
CA ASP A 76 1.26 13.68 -7.35
C ASP A 76 1.75 13.07 -6.04
N GLY A 77 1.07 12.03 -5.59
CA GLY A 77 1.43 11.26 -4.42
C GLY A 77 0.89 9.84 -4.49
N TYR A 78 1.24 9.06 -3.48
CA TYR A 78 0.89 7.65 -3.39
C TYR A 78 0.28 7.31 -2.03
N LEU A 79 -0.72 6.44 -2.06
CA LEU A 79 -1.18 5.67 -0.90
C LEU A 79 -0.57 4.27 -0.99
N MET A 80 0.26 3.93 -0.01
CA MET A 80 0.84 2.61 0.12
C MET A 80 0.13 1.84 1.23
N LEU A 81 -0.49 0.72 0.88
CA LEU A 81 -1.21 -0.14 1.80
C LEU A 81 -0.49 -1.48 1.94
N LEU A 82 -0.17 -1.83 3.18
CA LEU A 82 0.33 -3.14 3.55
C LEU A 82 -0.76 -3.83 4.38
N THR A 83 -1.15 -5.04 4.00
CA THR A 83 -2.03 -5.89 4.79
C THR A 83 -1.19 -6.83 5.64
N GLU A 84 -1.44 -6.82 6.94
CA GLU A 84 -0.74 -7.70 7.86
C GLU A 84 -1.72 -8.70 8.45
N HIS A 85 -1.69 -9.90 7.88
CA HIS A 85 -2.46 -11.06 8.35
C HIS A 85 -1.70 -11.88 9.41
N GLN A 86 -0.46 -11.51 9.72
CA GLN A 86 0.36 -12.19 10.74
C GLN A 86 -0.17 -11.85 12.14
N THR A 87 -0.40 -12.87 12.95
CA THR A 87 -0.81 -12.74 14.36
C THR A 87 0.32 -12.24 15.27
N THR A 88 1.54 -12.11 14.75
CA THR A 88 2.75 -11.67 15.45
C THR A 88 3.27 -10.34 14.90
N VAL A 89 3.62 -9.43 15.81
CA VAL A 89 4.17 -8.10 15.50
C VAL A 89 5.46 -8.19 14.68
N ASP A 90 5.50 -7.54 13.52
CA ASP A 90 6.75 -7.29 12.80
C ASP A 90 7.51 -6.12 13.42
N TYR A 91 8.50 -6.43 14.26
CA TYR A 91 9.38 -5.44 14.89
C TYR A 91 10.13 -4.55 13.88
N PHE A 92 10.28 -4.98 12.62
CA PHE A 92 10.98 -4.24 11.57
C PHE A 92 10.02 -3.61 10.54
N MET A 93 8.71 -3.50 10.86
CA MET A 93 7.72 -2.90 9.95
C MET A 93 8.13 -1.51 9.45
N ALA A 94 8.65 -0.65 10.34
CA ALA A 94 9.14 0.67 9.94
C ALA A 94 10.26 0.60 8.89
N LEU A 95 11.21 -0.34 9.03
CA LEU A 95 12.29 -0.54 8.06
C LEU A 95 11.72 -1.02 6.71
N ARG A 96 10.75 -1.94 6.75
CA ARG A 96 10.06 -2.44 5.55
C ARG A 96 9.33 -1.32 4.81
N LEU A 97 8.60 -0.47 5.53
CA LEU A 97 7.93 0.70 4.97
C LEU A 97 8.91 1.66 4.29
N ILE A 98 10.08 1.90 4.89
CA ILE A 98 11.13 2.76 4.31
C ILE A 98 11.67 2.16 3.02
N LYS A 99 11.96 0.86 2.99
CA LYS A 99 12.43 0.18 1.77
C LYS A 99 11.44 0.32 0.62
N TYR A 100 10.15 0.08 0.84
CA TYR A 100 9.15 0.23 -0.21
C TYR A 100 9.02 1.68 -0.68
N LYS A 101 9.06 2.66 0.24
CA LYS A 101 9.08 4.08 -0.14
C LYS A 101 10.26 4.40 -1.04
N LEU A 102 11.45 3.89 -0.72
CA LEU A 102 12.63 4.06 -1.56
C LEU A 102 12.43 3.46 -2.95
N MET A 103 11.91 2.23 -3.05
CA MET A 103 11.60 1.58 -4.33
C MET A 103 10.61 2.39 -5.17
N ILE A 104 9.53 2.91 -4.56
CA ILE A 104 8.54 3.77 -5.24
C ILE A 104 9.20 5.04 -5.75
N TRP A 105 10.04 5.69 -4.94
CA TRP A 105 10.75 6.91 -5.33
C TRP A 105 11.77 6.68 -6.44
N GLU A 106 12.51 5.57 -6.41
CA GLU A 106 13.42 5.19 -7.48
C GLU A 106 12.67 4.97 -8.79
N ARG A 107 11.54 4.25 -8.75
CA ARG A 107 10.65 4.07 -9.90
C ARG A 107 10.14 5.41 -10.42
N TYR A 108 9.59 6.25 -9.55
CA TYR A 108 9.08 7.57 -9.91
C TYR A 108 10.17 8.42 -10.57
N ARG A 109 11.41 8.40 -10.06
CA ARG A 109 12.53 9.16 -10.63
C ARG A 109 12.92 8.66 -12.02
N ALA A 110 12.88 7.34 -12.24
CA ALA A 110 13.14 6.75 -13.55
C ALA A 110 12.06 7.14 -14.59
N GLU A 111 10.80 7.15 -14.19
CA GLU A 111 9.65 7.52 -15.04
C GLU A 111 9.55 9.05 -15.25
N ASN A 112 10.06 9.85 -14.30
CA ASN A 112 9.94 11.31 -14.30
C ASN A 112 11.34 11.98 -14.18
N PRO A 113 12.24 11.81 -15.16
CA PRO A 113 13.63 12.27 -15.06
C PRO A 113 13.79 13.79 -14.96
N LYS A 114 12.76 14.56 -15.32
CA LYS A 114 12.74 16.03 -15.20
C LYS A 114 12.24 16.52 -13.84
N SER A 115 11.62 15.65 -13.03
CA SER A 115 11.13 16.04 -11.71
C SER A 115 12.29 16.24 -10.75
N LYS A 116 12.27 17.37 -10.02
CA LYS A 116 13.25 17.68 -8.98
C LYS A 116 12.72 17.42 -7.56
N LYS A 117 11.52 16.83 -7.46
CA LYS A 117 10.83 16.57 -6.20
C LYS A 117 10.41 15.12 -6.14
N LEU A 118 10.41 14.56 -4.94
CA LEU A 118 9.84 13.26 -4.69
C LEU A 118 8.35 13.40 -4.32
N PRO A 119 7.49 12.51 -4.83
CA PRO A 119 6.08 12.50 -4.50
C PRO A 119 5.89 12.11 -3.03
N LEU A 120 4.83 12.63 -2.41
CA LEU A 120 4.42 12.18 -1.09
C LEU A 120 4.05 10.70 -1.16
N ILE A 121 4.49 9.90 -0.18
CA ILE A 121 4.00 8.53 0.01
C ILE A 121 3.42 8.45 1.41
N TYR A 122 2.08 8.42 1.48
CA TYR A 122 1.38 8.13 2.72
C TYR A 122 1.21 6.63 2.84
N ALA A 123 1.84 6.06 3.86
CA ALA A 123 1.85 4.63 4.09
C ALA A 123 1.04 4.32 5.34
N PHE A 124 0.18 3.30 5.26
CA PHE A 124 -0.51 2.79 6.42
C PHE A 124 -0.65 1.27 6.33
N VAL A 125 -0.68 0.65 7.50
CA VAL A 125 -0.74 -0.79 7.65
C VAL A 125 -2.15 -1.15 8.09
N TYR A 126 -2.80 -2.04 7.36
CA TYR A 126 -4.10 -2.59 7.71
C TYR A 126 -3.90 -3.93 8.43
N TYR A 127 -4.12 -3.92 9.74
CA TYR A 127 -3.96 -5.08 10.60
C TYR A 127 -5.30 -5.80 10.76
N THR A 128 -5.36 -7.08 10.38
CA THR A 128 -6.56 -7.92 10.54
C THR A 128 -6.39 -9.03 11.58
N GLY A 129 -5.33 -8.99 12.38
CA GLY A 129 -5.12 -9.98 13.44
C GLY A 129 -6.18 -9.86 14.55
N LYS A 130 -6.45 -10.98 15.23
CA LYS A 130 -7.29 -10.97 16.43
C LYS A 130 -6.54 -10.29 17.58
N GLN A 131 -7.18 -9.34 18.23
CA GLN A 131 -6.81 -8.89 19.57
C GLN A 131 -6.99 -10.01 20.59
#